data_AF-A0A2M6P260-F1
#
_entry.id   AF-A0A2M6P260-F1
#
_cell.length_a   1.000
_cell.length_b   1.000
_cell.length_c   1.000
_cell.angle_alpha   90.00
_cell.angle_beta   90.00
_cell.angle_gamma   90.00
#
_symmetry.space_group_name_H-M   'P 1'
#
loop_
_entity.id
_entity.type
_entity.pdbx_description
1 polymer ?
#
loop_
_entity_poly.entity_id
_entity_poly.type
_entity_poly.pdbx_seq_one_letter_code
_entity_poly.pdbx_strand_id
1 'polypeptide(L)'
;MSYTTSINGKLDEVKVFDRALTQREIMMEMNSGKQQPVLDIGFDEGGGDIAYDKSGFANNGNLNGTCPGAATCPTWSTSENCVNGSCLNFDGGDHITITQSSSVNLSANSPFSISYWVNLNRVDGTYQAPVMKNAF
;
A
#
# COMPACT_ATOMS: atom_id res chain seq x y z
N MET A 1 -15.54 -19.53 -1.19
CA MET A 1 -14.42 -19.45 -0.24
C MET A 1 -13.74 -18.12 -0.47
N SER A 2 -13.97 -17.15 0.40
CA SER A 2 -13.30 -15.84 0.32
C SER A 2 -11.96 -15.98 1.02
N TYR A 3 -10.88 -16.00 0.27
CA TYR A 3 -9.55 -15.90 0.84
C TYR A 3 -9.27 -14.42 1.07
N THR A 4 -9.56 -13.91 2.26
CA THR A 4 -8.95 -12.66 2.74
C THR A 4 -7.51 -13.00 3.09
N THR A 5 -6.61 -12.90 2.12
CA THR A 5 -5.17 -12.90 2.39
C THR A 5 -4.82 -11.54 2.97
N SER A 6 -4.92 -11.43 4.28
CA SER A 6 -4.44 -10.26 4.99
C SER A 6 -2.91 -10.25 4.98
N ILE A 7 -2.32 -9.07 4.87
CA ILE A 7 -0.87 -8.91 4.87
C ILE A 7 -0.38 -8.97 6.33
N ASN A 8 0.58 -9.86 6.60
CA ASN A 8 1.35 -9.86 7.84
C ASN A 8 2.80 -9.57 7.50
N GLY A 9 3.26 -8.38 7.87
CA GLY A 9 4.55 -7.84 7.48
C GLY A 9 4.52 -6.35 7.25
N LYS A 10 5.65 -5.83 6.78
CA LYS A 10 5.84 -4.40 6.50
C LYS A 10 5.43 -4.08 5.06
N LEU A 11 4.69 -2.99 4.87
CA LEU A 11 4.40 -2.40 3.58
C LEU A 11 5.00 -1.01 3.48
N ASP A 12 5.44 -0.68 2.27
CA ASP A 12 6.07 0.59 1.95
C ASP A 12 5.81 1.01 0.49
N GLU A 13 5.90 2.31 0.20
CA GLU A 13 5.84 2.90 -1.15
C GLU A 13 4.65 2.38 -1.98
N VAL A 14 3.44 2.50 -1.41
CA VAL A 14 2.19 2.00 -2.02
C VAL A 14 1.67 3.02 -3.03
N LYS A 15 1.50 2.57 -4.27
CA LYS A 15 0.95 3.37 -5.36
C LYS A 15 -0.20 2.69 -6.05
N VAL A 16 -1.23 3.47 -6.41
CA VAL A 16 -2.38 3.01 -7.18
C VAL A 16 -2.53 3.85 -8.44
N PHE A 17 -2.77 3.16 -9.56
CA PHE A 17 -3.05 3.76 -10.86
C PHE A 17 -4.47 3.39 -11.27
N ASP A 18 -5.26 4.36 -11.71
CA ASP A 18 -6.65 4.21 -12.18
C ASP A 18 -6.76 3.63 -13.60
N ARG A 19 -5.69 2.97 -14.05
CA ARG A 19 -5.53 2.36 -15.36
C ARG A 19 -4.61 1.15 -15.27
N ALA A 20 -4.69 0.27 -16.26
CA ALA A 20 -3.66 -0.74 -16.45
C ALA A 20 -2.36 -0.07 -16.96
N LEU A 21 -1.24 -0.31 -16.28
CA LEU A 21 0.07 0.08 -16.79
C LEU A 21 0.53 -0.88 -17.89
N THR A 22 1.09 -0.33 -18.97
CA THR A 22 1.79 -1.12 -20.00
C THR A 22 3.12 -1.65 -19.47
N GLN A 23 3.70 -2.67 -20.12
CA GLN A 23 5.03 -3.17 -19.77
C GLN A 23 6.09 -2.05 -19.73
N ARG A 24 6.04 -1.10 -20.68
CA ARG A 24 6.94 0.04 -20.71
C ARG A 24 6.78 0.94 -19.49
N GLU A 25 5.54 1.18 -19.07
CA GLU A 25 5.25 2.00 -17.89
C GLU A 25 5.61 1.31 -16.58
N ILE A 26 5.42 -0.01 -16.49
CA ILE A 26 5.93 -0.81 -15.37
C ILE A 26 7.45 -0.66 -15.27
N MET A 27 8.18 -0.78 -16.38
CA MET A 27 9.63 -0.59 -16.37
C MET A 27 10.05 0.84 -16.00
N MET A 28 9.29 1.85 -16.42
CA MET A 28 9.55 3.25 -16.04
C MET A 28 9.28 3.49 -14.55
N GLU A 29 8.21 2.90 -14.01
CA GLU A 29 7.88 2.98 -12.59
C GLU A 29 8.97 2.32 -11.74
N MET A 30 9.32 1.06 -12.07
CA MET A 30 10.35 0.32 -11.33
C MET A 30 11.71 1.03 -11.32
N ASN A 31 12.10 1.69 -12.41
CA ASN A 31 13.42 2.30 -12.52
C ASN A 31 13.48 3.76 -12.04
N SER A 32 12.35 4.47 -12.03
CA SER A 32 12.39 5.93 -11.85
C SER A 32 11.19 6.56 -11.15
N GLY A 33 10.17 5.79 -10.76
CA GLY A 33 8.96 6.31 -10.11
C GLY A 33 8.21 7.35 -10.93
N LYS A 34 8.38 7.34 -12.26
CA LYS A 34 7.94 8.42 -13.16
C LYS A 34 6.48 8.31 -13.58
N GLN A 35 5.74 7.30 -13.14
CA GLN A 35 4.32 7.26 -13.43
C GLN A 35 3.57 8.17 -12.46
N GLN A 36 2.47 8.76 -12.91
CA GLN A 36 1.60 9.56 -12.06
C GLN A 36 0.50 8.64 -11.51
N PRO A 37 0.60 8.19 -10.26
CA PRO A 37 -0.48 7.47 -9.63
C PRO A 37 -1.63 8.40 -9.23
N VAL A 38 -2.78 7.83 -8.92
CA VAL A 38 -3.90 8.50 -8.25
C VAL A 38 -3.83 8.39 -6.73
N LEU A 39 -2.89 7.58 -6.23
CA LEU A 39 -2.55 7.42 -4.82
C LEU A 39 -1.05 7.13 -4.72
N ASP A 40 -0.33 7.88 -3.89
CA ASP A 40 1.07 7.64 -3.58
C ASP A 40 1.30 7.80 -2.08
N ILE A 41 1.38 6.69 -1.35
CA ILE A 41 1.59 6.69 0.09
C ILE A 41 2.87 5.92 0.41
N GLY A 42 3.89 6.68 0.82
CA GLY A 42 5.21 6.15 1.19
C GLY A 42 5.40 5.86 2.67
N PHE A 43 4.45 6.18 3.55
CA PHE A 43 4.56 5.91 4.99
C PHE A 43 5.83 6.50 5.67
N ASP A 44 6.31 7.66 5.20
CA ASP A 44 7.50 8.33 5.75
C ASP A 44 7.20 9.20 6.99
N GLU A 45 5.95 9.27 7.44
CA GLU A 45 5.53 10.14 8.54
C GLU A 45 6.08 9.69 9.89
N GLY A 46 6.28 8.38 10.07
CA GLY A 46 6.81 7.77 11.28
C GLY A 46 5.89 7.84 12.51
N GLY A 47 4.66 8.34 12.36
CA GLY A 47 3.72 8.50 13.46
C GLY A 47 2.39 9.16 13.07
N GLY A 48 1.41 9.06 13.96
CA GLY A 48 0.07 9.63 13.79
C GLY A 48 -0.93 8.68 13.12
N ASP A 49 -2.12 9.21 12.86
CA ASP A 49 -3.28 8.45 12.35
C ASP A 49 -3.51 8.63 10.84
N ILE A 50 -2.69 9.44 10.18
CA ILE A 50 -2.84 9.80 8.76
C ILE A 50 -1.58 9.43 8.01
N ALA A 51 -1.74 8.67 6.93
CA ALA A 51 -0.72 8.47 5.91
C ALA A 51 -1.03 9.40 4.73
N TYR A 52 -0.11 10.30 4.41
CA TYR A 52 -0.39 11.37 3.44
C TYR A 52 -0.15 10.91 2.01
N ASP A 53 -1.08 11.31 1.13
CA ASP A 53 -1.01 11.06 -0.29
C ASP A 53 -0.16 12.12 -1.01
N LYS A 54 0.92 11.66 -1.66
CA LYS A 54 1.87 12.46 -2.42
C LYS A 54 1.49 12.60 -3.90
N SER A 55 0.44 11.93 -4.37
CA SER A 55 0.01 11.97 -5.78
C SER A 55 -0.57 13.32 -6.23
N GLY A 56 -0.92 14.18 -5.26
CA GLY A 56 -1.57 15.46 -5.50
C GLY A 56 -3.10 15.39 -5.53
N PHE A 57 -3.69 14.22 -5.30
CA PHE A 57 -5.15 14.03 -5.28
C PHE A 57 -5.75 14.01 -3.87
N ALA A 58 -4.93 14.13 -2.82
CA ALA A 58 -5.34 14.20 -1.41
C ALA A 58 -6.15 12.97 -0.93
N ASN A 59 -5.86 11.80 -1.49
CA ASN A 59 -6.45 10.52 -1.09
C ASN A 59 -5.74 9.94 0.14
N ASN A 60 -5.64 10.74 1.20
CA ASN A 60 -4.93 10.34 2.42
C ASN A 60 -5.52 9.07 3.03
N GLY A 61 -4.65 8.19 3.53
CA GLY A 61 -5.03 7.01 4.29
C GLY A 61 -5.30 7.35 5.75
N ASN A 62 -6.40 6.88 6.29
CA ASN A 62 -6.72 6.93 7.71
C ASN A 62 -6.41 5.57 8.35
N LEU A 63 -5.59 5.56 9.40
CA LEU A 63 -5.25 4.35 10.15
C LEU A 63 -6.33 3.99 11.20
N ASN A 64 -7.49 4.67 11.18
CA ASN A 64 -8.63 4.56 12.10
C ASN A 64 -8.45 5.24 13.47
N GLY A 65 -7.73 6.37 13.49
CA GLY A 65 -7.89 7.45 14.48
C GLY A 65 -7.59 7.14 15.94
N THR A 66 -6.94 6.01 16.24
CA THR A 66 -6.52 5.61 17.60
C THR A 66 -5.19 4.84 17.57
N CYS A 67 -4.29 5.21 16.68
CA CYS A 67 -3.00 4.56 16.52
C CYS A 67 -1.88 5.38 17.22
N PRO A 68 -1.01 4.73 18.01
CA PRO A 68 -1.04 3.32 18.39
C PRO A 68 -2.12 3.04 19.46
N GLY A 69 -2.86 1.93 19.35
CA GLY A 69 -3.81 1.52 20.40
C GLY A 69 -5.03 0.69 19.97
N ALA A 70 -5.49 0.80 18.72
CA ALA A 70 -6.56 -0.06 18.21
C ALA A 70 -6.04 -1.43 17.75
N ALA A 71 -6.87 -2.46 17.88
CA ALA A 71 -6.58 -3.82 17.41
C ALA A 71 -6.58 -3.99 15.88
N THR A 72 -6.83 -2.92 15.13
CA THR A 72 -6.86 -2.91 13.66
C THR A 72 -5.91 -1.86 13.08
N CYS A 73 -5.07 -1.27 13.93
CA CYS A 73 -4.10 -0.24 13.55
C CYS A 73 -2.77 -0.91 13.19
N PRO A 74 -2.26 -0.71 11.95
CA PRO A 74 -0.87 -1.05 11.69
C PRO A 74 0.05 -0.19 12.57
N THR A 75 1.25 -0.71 12.84
CA THR A 75 2.23 -0.05 13.69
C THR A 75 3.34 0.60 12.85
N TRP A 76 3.75 1.81 13.23
CA TRP A 76 4.87 2.49 12.59
C TRP A 76 6.19 1.79 12.92
N SER A 77 6.97 1.49 11.89
CA SER A 77 8.34 0.96 12.00
C SER A 77 9.32 2.02 11.54
N THR A 78 10.27 2.38 12.41
CA THR A 78 11.28 3.39 12.10
C THR A 78 12.51 2.72 11.48
N SER A 79 12.75 2.97 10.19
CA SER A 79 13.96 2.65 9.39
C SER A 79 14.36 1.19 9.17
N GLU A 80 14.13 0.27 10.11
CA GLU A 80 14.55 -1.12 9.90
C GLU A 80 13.64 -1.82 8.87
N ASN A 81 14.23 -2.26 7.76
CA ASN A 81 13.54 -2.95 6.67
C ASN A 81 12.41 -2.15 6.01
N CYS A 82 12.47 -0.82 6.11
CA CYS A 82 11.68 0.11 5.29
C CYS A 82 12.53 0.54 4.08
N VAL A 83 11.89 0.89 2.97
CA VAL A 83 12.54 1.35 1.73
C VAL A 83 13.18 2.71 1.94
N ASN A 84 12.44 3.62 2.57
CA ASN A 84 12.90 4.96 2.91
C ASN A 84 12.25 5.36 4.25
N GLY A 85 12.97 6.10 5.10
CA GLY A 85 12.40 6.65 6.34
C GLY A 85 11.72 5.62 7.27
N SER A 86 10.40 5.53 7.18
CA SER A 86 9.56 4.63 7.97
C SER A 86 8.59 3.86 7.08
N CYS A 87 7.93 2.86 7.66
CA CYS A 87 6.95 2.04 6.97
C CYS A 87 5.92 1.52 7.98
N LEU A 88 4.86 0.87 7.50
CA LEU A 88 3.81 0.30 8.36
C LEU A 88 3.92 -1.21 8.45
N ASN A 89 3.90 -1.73 9.67
CA ASN A 89 3.86 -3.16 9.97
C ASN A 89 2.42 -3.59 10.28
N PHE A 90 1.94 -4.55 9.50
CA PHE A 90 0.61 -5.15 9.59
C PHE A 90 0.72 -6.54 10.24
N ASP A 91 -0.25 -6.90 11.07
CA ASP A 91 -0.31 -8.21 11.74
C ASP A 91 -1.31 -9.21 11.10
N GLY A 92 -2.05 -8.77 10.08
CA GLY A 92 -3.10 -9.53 9.40
C GLY A 92 -4.54 -9.19 9.82
N GLY A 93 -4.75 -8.45 10.91
CA GLY A 93 -6.01 -7.80 11.26
C GLY A 93 -6.07 -6.32 10.86
N ASP A 94 -4.90 -5.75 10.58
CA ASP A 94 -4.72 -4.33 10.30
C ASP A 94 -5.17 -3.90 8.91
N HIS A 95 -5.61 -2.64 8.82
CA HIS A 95 -5.91 -2.00 7.55
C HIS A 95 -5.76 -0.48 7.63
N ILE A 96 -5.64 0.13 6.45
CA ILE A 96 -5.74 1.57 6.26
C ILE A 96 -6.95 1.83 5.39
N THR A 97 -7.75 2.82 5.75
CA THR A 97 -8.93 3.21 4.99
C THR A 97 -8.61 4.43 4.15
N ILE A 98 -8.80 4.30 2.84
CA ILE A 98 -8.79 5.42 1.91
C ILE A 98 -10.24 5.66 1.51
N THR A 99 -10.69 6.90 1.68
CA THR A 99 -12.06 7.26 1.32
C THR A 99 -12.17 7.29 -0.20
N GLN A 100 -13.22 6.67 -0.74
CA GLN A 100 -13.47 6.68 -2.18
C GLN A 100 -13.63 8.12 -2.68
N SER A 101 -12.95 8.43 -3.79
CA SER A 101 -13.00 9.73 -4.45
C SER A 101 -13.15 9.54 -5.95
N SER A 102 -13.31 10.64 -6.70
CA SER A 102 -13.36 10.58 -8.16
C SER A 102 -12.03 10.13 -8.78
N SER A 103 -10.90 10.39 -8.11
CA SER A 103 -9.56 9.98 -8.56
C SER A 103 -9.22 8.54 -8.19
N VAL A 104 -9.63 8.06 -7.01
CA VAL A 104 -9.44 6.67 -6.58
C VAL A 104 -10.78 5.95 -6.68
N ASN A 105 -11.11 5.54 -7.91
CA ASN A 105 -12.33 4.80 -8.22
C ASN A 105 -12.01 3.40 -8.77
N LEU A 106 -11.74 2.46 -7.87
CA LEU A 106 -11.47 1.05 -8.19
C LEU A 106 -12.75 0.24 -8.40
N SER A 107 -13.70 0.78 -9.17
CA SER A 107 -14.96 0.09 -9.46
C SER A 107 -14.71 -1.21 -10.23
N ALA A 108 -15.62 -2.19 -10.08
CA ALA A 108 -15.45 -3.56 -10.57
C ALA A 108 -15.16 -3.70 -12.08
N ASN A 109 -15.36 -2.66 -12.89
CA ASN A 109 -15.18 -2.67 -14.34
C ASN A 109 -14.07 -1.73 -14.84
N SER A 110 -13.32 -1.08 -13.94
CA SER A 110 -12.22 -0.19 -14.31
C SER A 110 -10.88 -0.91 -14.13
N PRO A 111 -10.03 -1.01 -15.16
CA PRO A 111 -8.71 -1.58 -15.00
C PRO A 111 -7.88 -0.67 -14.09
N PHE A 112 -7.07 -1.26 -13.21
CA PHE A 112 -6.18 -0.53 -12.34
C PHE A 112 -4.84 -1.26 -12.23
N SER A 113 -3.85 -0.61 -11.65
CA SER A 113 -2.57 -1.22 -11.29
C SER A 113 -2.15 -0.75 -9.90
N ILE A 114 -1.44 -1.62 -9.19
CA ILE A 114 -0.91 -1.32 -7.85
C ILE A 114 0.56 -1.70 -7.84
N SER A 115 1.41 -0.86 -7.24
CA SER A 115 2.76 -1.25 -6.84
C SER A 115 2.97 -0.99 -5.35
N TYR A 116 3.79 -1.79 -4.71
CA TYR A 116 4.19 -1.63 -3.32
C TYR A 116 5.46 -2.44 -3.06
N TRP A 117 6.20 -2.05 -2.04
CA TRP A 117 7.21 -2.87 -1.41
C TRP A 117 6.63 -3.60 -0.22
N VAL A 118 7.01 -4.86 -0.05
CA VAL A 118 6.53 -5.69 1.06
C VAL A 118 7.66 -6.52 1.64
N ASN A 119 7.74 -6.57 2.97
CA ASN A 119 8.57 -7.49 3.72
C ASN A 119 7.67 -8.33 4.61
N LEU A 120 7.42 -9.57 4.18
CA LEU A 120 6.43 -10.46 4.80
C LEU A 120 7.03 -11.20 5.98
N ASN A 121 6.28 -11.22 7.08
CA ASN A 121 6.59 -12.08 8.22
C ASN A 121 6.19 -13.52 7.89
N ARG A 122 6.90 -14.48 8.47
CA ARG A 122 6.60 -15.90 8.31
C ARG A 122 5.46 -16.28 9.27
N VAL A 123 4.36 -16.79 8.74
CA VAL A 123 3.26 -17.36 9.55
C VAL A 123 3.36 -18.88 9.49
N ASP A 124 3.59 -19.52 10.63
CA ASP A 124 3.63 -20.98 10.78
C ASP A 124 4.56 -21.75 9.82
N GLY A 125 5.65 -21.13 9.37
CA GLY A 125 6.56 -21.76 8.41
C GLY A 125 6.28 -21.46 6.94
N THR A 126 5.22 -20.72 6.63
CA THR A 126 4.81 -20.37 5.27
C THR A 126 4.92 -18.86 5.02
N TYR A 127 5.20 -18.48 3.76
CA TYR A 127 5.09 -17.11 3.28
C TYR A 127 3.75 -16.97 2.55
N GLN A 128 2.91 -16.04 2.97
CA GLN A 128 1.73 -15.64 2.21
C GLN A 128 2.05 -14.33 1.49
N ALA A 129 2.40 -14.43 0.21
CA ALA A 129 2.68 -13.27 -0.62
C ALA A 129 1.51 -13.01 -1.57
N PRO A 130 1.09 -11.74 -1.72
CA PRO A 130 0.25 -11.36 -2.85
C PRO A 130 1.02 -11.62 -4.15
N VAL A 131 0.57 -12.60 -4.94
CA VAL A 131 1.12 -12.88 -6.27
C VAL A 131 0.29 -12.10 -7.28
N MET A 132 0.81 -10.96 -7.74
CA MET A 132 0.25 -10.22 -8.86
C MET A 132 1.36 -9.89 -9.86
N LYS A 133 1.42 -10.65 -10.95
CA LYS A 133 2.23 -10.32 -12.13
C LYS A 133 1.35 -10.53 -13.34
N ASN A 134 0.89 -9.44 -13.95
CA ASN A 134 0.25 -9.52 -15.25
C ASN A 134 0.70 -8.35 -16.13
N ALA A 135 1.28 -8.69 -17.28
CA ALA A 135 1.27 -7.87 -18.47
C ALA A 135 0.37 -8.61 -19.45
N PHE A 136 -0.66 -7.93 -19.97
CA PHE A 136 -1.48 -8.46 -21.08
C PHE A 136 -0.68 -8.41 -22.39
#